data_AF-A0A975CJV2-F1
#
_entry.id   AF-A0A975CJV2-F1
#
_cell.length_a   1.000
_cell.length_b   1.000
_cell.length_c   1.000
_cell.angle_alpha   90.00
_cell.angle_beta   90.00
_cell.angle_gamma   90.00
#
_symmetry.space_group_name_H-M   'P 1'
#
loop_
_entity.id
_entity.type
_entity.pdbx_description
1 polymer ?
#
loop_
_entity_poly.entity_id
_entity_poly.type
_entity_poly.pdbx_seq_one_letter_code
_entity_poly.pdbx_strand_id
1 'polypeptide(L)' 'MLHFQIRNFKNWLRGVHSYCEKEYINQYIQEYFYRLNRLNFRGNILENLLIRMCKEKPITYKSIKYIDT' A
#
# COMPACT_ATOMS: atom_id res chain seq x y z
N MET A 1 -3.01 6.26 21.02
CA MET A 1 -3.27 6.11 19.57
C MET A 1 -2.08 5.49 18.83
N LEU A 2 -0.91 6.13 18.79
CA LEU A 2 0.27 5.62 18.05
C LEU A 2 0.79 4.28 18.58
N HIS A 3 0.86 4.10 19.91
CA HIS A 3 1.31 2.84 20.51
C HIS A 3 0.46 1.63 20.10
N PHE A 4 -0.85 1.82 19.89
CA PHE A 4 -1.73 0.77 19.38
C PHE A 4 -1.41 0.41 17.94
N GLN A 5 -1.14 1.41 17.10
CA GLN A 5 -0.74 1.18 15.71
C GLN A 5 0.60 0.44 15.62
N ILE A 6 1.58 0.82 16.45
CA ILE A 6 2.88 0.12 16.53
C ILE A 6 2.70 -1.33 16.98
N ARG A 7 1.87 -1.58 18.00
CA ARG A 7 1.58 -2.94 18.48
C ARG A 7 0.91 -3.79 17.40
N ASN A 8 -0.09 -3.22 16.71
CA ASN A 8 -0.81 -3.92 15.65
C ASN A 8 0.11 -4.22 14.46
N PHE A 9 0.96 -3.28 14.07
CA PHE A 9 1.99 -3.49 13.04
C PHE A 9 2.94 -4.62 13.43
N LYS A 10 3.46 -4.63 14.67
CA LYS A 10 4.35 -5.71 15.16
C LYS A 10 3.67 -7.08 15.14
N ASN A 11 2.40 -7.15 15.57
CA ASN A 11 1.62 -8.39 15.56
C ASN A 11 1.37 -8.89 14.13
N TRP A 12 1.01 -7.98 13.22
CA TRP A 12 0.84 -8.29 11.80
C TRP A 12 2.14 -8.78 11.17
N LEU A 13 3.24 -8.07 11.40
CA LEU A 13 4.55 -8.40 10.85
C LEU A 13 4.98 -9.81 11.26
N ARG A 14 4.82 -10.17 12.54
CA ARG A 14 5.13 -11.51 13.06
C ARG A 14 4.20 -12.61 12.54
N GLY A 15 2.94 -12.27 12.25
CA GLY A 15 1.95 -13.23 11.77
C GLY A 15 2.02 -13.49 10.27
N VAL A 16 2.50 -12.51 9.49
CA VAL A 16 2.56 -12.60 8.02
C VAL A 16 3.93 -13.05 7.53
N HIS A 17 5.00 -12.57 8.15
CA HIS A 17 6.36 -12.85 7.70
C HIS A 17 7.10 -13.73 8.71
N SER A 18 7.55 -14.91 8.28
CA SER A 18 8.34 -15.83 9.10
C SER A 18 9.75 -15.28 9.39
N TYR A 19 10.30 -14.48 8.46
CA TYR A 19 11.58 -13.79 8.59
C TYR A 19 11.43 -12.36 8.06
N CYS A 20 12.12 -11.41 8.69
CA CYS A 20 12.08 -10.00 8.32
C CYS A 20 13.50 -9.48 8.26
N GLU A 21 13.85 -8.83 7.15
CA GLU A 21 15.13 -8.15 7.01
C GLU A 21 14.98 -6.67 7.30
N LYS A 22 16.01 -6.08 7.93
CA LYS A 22 15.99 -4.66 8.31
C LYS A 22 15.89 -3.75 7.08
N GLU A 23 16.46 -4.17 5.96
CA GLU A 23 16.51 -3.43 4.70
C GLU A 23 15.11 -3.20 4.11
N TYR A 24 14.18 -4.13 4.33
CA TYR A 24 12.82 -4.07 3.80
C TYR A 24 11.80 -3.46 4.77
N ILE A 25 12.23 -2.85 5.89
CA ILE A 25 11.30 -2.31 6.90
C ILE A 25 10.31 -1.30 6.32
N ASN A 26 10.76 -0.44 5.41
CA ASN A 26 9.90 0.53 4.75
C ASN A 26 8.85 -0.14 3.86
N GLN A 27 9.21 -1.23 3.20
CA GLN A 27 8.29 -1.99 2.34
C GLN A 27 7.22 -2.69 3.19
N TYR A 28 7.61 -3.31 4.31
CA TYR A 28 6.65 -3.91 5.25
C TYR A 28 5.68 -2.88 5.82
N ILE A 29 6.16 -1.67 6.14
CA ILE A 29 5.32 -0.57 6.63
C ILE A 29 4.33 -0.14 5.54
N GLN A 30 4.79 0.03 4.29
CA GLN A 30 3.92 0.41 3.17
C GLN A 30 2.83 -0.65 2.92
N GLU A 31 3.20 -1.93 2.94
CA GLU A 31 2.25 -3.03 2.78
C GLU A 31 1.21 -3.04 3.91
N TYR A 32 1.65 -2.89 5.16
CA TYR A 32 0.74 -2.83 6.31
C TYR A 32 -0.29 -1.70 6.15
N PHE A 33 0.17 -0.50 5.80
CA PHE A 33 -0.75 0.63 5.60
C PHE A 33 -1.67 0.44 4.41
N TYR A 34 -1.20 -0.17 3.32
CA TYR A 34 -2.05 -0.53 2.19
C TYR A 34 -3.19 -1.47 2.63
N ARG A 35 -2.86 -2.53 3.39
CA ARG A 35 -3.86 -3.49 3.90
C ARG A 35 -4.82 -2.84 4.90
N LEU A 36 -4.31 -2.00 5.81
CA LEU A 36 -5.12 -1.28 6.78
C LEU A 36 -6.10 -0.33 6.11
N ASN A 37 -5.64 0.43 5.11
CA ASN A 37 -6.50 1.32 4.33
C ASN A 37 -7.54 0.52 3.55
N ARG A 38 -7.17 -0.59 2.92
CA ARG A 38 -8.14 -1.46 2.24
C ARG A 38 -9.19 -2.02 3.20
N LEU A 39 -8.81 -2.37 4.43
CA LEU A 39 -9.74 -2.82 5.48
C LEU A 39 -10.72 -1.72 5.88
N ASN A 40 -10.23 -0.50 6.06
CA ASN A 40 -11.05 0.64 6.50
C ASN A 40 -11.97 1.17 5.39
N PHE A 41 -11.55 1.07 4.13
CA PHE A 41 -12.26 1.62 2.97
C PHE A 41 -12.82 0.54 2.04
N ARG A 42 -13.25 -0.60 2.59
CA ARG A 42 -13.77 -1.74 1.80
C ARG A 42 -14.88 -1.37 0.82
N GLY A 43 -15.82 -0.50 1.22
CA GLY A 43 -16.93 -0.08 0.36
C GLY A 43 -16.53 0.91 -0.74
N ASN A 44 -15.48 1.70 -0.52
CA ASN A 44 -15.16 2.84 -1.36
C ASN A 44 -13.93 2.58 -2.24
N ILE A 45 -13.34 1.38 -2.19
CA ILE A 45 -12.12 1.06 -2.96
C ILE A 45 -12.37 1.17 -4.47
N LEU A 46 -13.52 0.67 -4.94
CA LEU A 46 -13.92 0.71 -6.35
C LEU A 46 -14.20 2.15 -6.79
N GLU A 47 -15.00 2.88 -6.01
CA GLU A 47 -15.31 4.28 -6.29
C GLU A 47 -14.05 5.15 -6.32
N ASN A 48 -13.15 4.98 -5.35
CA ASN A 48 -11.87 5.69 -5.32
C ASN A 48 -10.99 5.35 -6.53
N LEU A 49 -11.01 4.10 -7.00
CA LEU A 49 -10.28 3.71 -8.21
C LEU A 49 -10.86 4.39 -9.45
N LEU A 50 -12.18 4.35 -9.62
CA LEU A 50 -12.86 5.00 -10.74
C LEU A 50 -12.62 6.51 -10.75
N ILE A 51 -12.73 7.17 -9.59
CA ILE A 51 -12.45 8.61 -9.46
C ILE A 51 -11.00 8.91 -9.87
N ARG A 52 -10.03 8.08 -9.46
CA ARG A 52 -8.62 8.26 -9.86
C ARG A 52 -8.44 8.07 -11.36
N MET A 53 -9.05 7.04 -11.95
CA MET A 53 -8.99 6.79 -13.40
C MET A 53 -9.57 7.96 -14.21
N CYS A 54 -10.70 8.52 -13.77
CA CYS A 54 -11.32 9.66 -14.46
C CYS A 54 -10.55 10.98 -14.27
N LYS A 55 -9.86 11.15 -13.14
CA LYS A 55 -9.05 12.35 -12.86
C LYS A 55 -7.70 12.33 -13.58
N GLU A 56 -7.13 11.16 -13.80
CA GLU A 56 -5.81 11.04 -14.39
C GLU A 56 -5.85 11.26 -15.90
N LYS A 57 -4.86 12.00 -16.42
CA LYS A 57 -4.78 12.27 -17.86
C LYS A 57 -4.49 10.95 -18.59
N PRO A 58 -5.10 10.72 -19.77
CA PRO A 58 -4.82 9.54 -20.56
C PRO A 58 -3.34 9.53 -20.96
N ILE A 59 -2.66 8.43 -20.64
CA ILE A 59 -1.26 8.19 -21.00
C ILE A 59 -1.27 7.39 -22.30
N THR A 60 -0.59 7.90 -23.32
CA THR A 60 -0.40 7.17 -24.58
C THR A 60 0.66 6.09 -24.42
N TYR A 61 0.60 5.04 -25.24
CA TYR A 61 1.62 3.97 -25.21
C TYR A 61 3.05 4.53 -25.38
N LYS A 62 3.23 5.57 -26.18
CA LYS A 62 4.52 6.26 -26.40
C LYS A 62 5.05 7.00 -25.16
N SER A 63 4.15 7.41 -24.25
CA SER A 63 4.53 8.09 -22.99
C SER A 63 4.83 7.13 -21.85
N ILE A 64 4.54 5.84 -22.00
CA ILE A 64 4.98 4.80 -21.07
C ILE A 64 6.47 4.57 -21.33
N LYS A 65 7.34 5.42 -20.77
CA LYS A 65 8.78 5.15 -20.77
C LYS A 65 9.06 4.13 -19.68
N TYR A 66 9.72 3.03 -20.04
CA TYR A 66 10.38 2.19 -19.07
C TYR A 66 11.42 3.06 -18.35
N ILE A 67 11.27 3.22 -17.04
CA ILE A 67 12.30 3.88 -16.24
C ILE A 67 13.35 2.80 -16.02
N ASP A 68 14.40 2.81 -16.84
CA ASP A 68 15.59 2.00 -16.59
C ASP A 68 16.27 2.55 -15.33
N THR A 69 15.97 1.94 -14.19
CA THR A 69 16.79 2.00 -12.96
C THR A 69 17.75 0.84 -12.93
#